data_AF-A0A329RA16-F1
#
_entry.id   AF-A0A329RA16-F1
#
_cell.length_a   1.000
_cell.length_b   1.000
_cell.length_c   1.000
_cell.angle_alpha   90.00
_cell.angle_beta   90.00
_cell.angle_gamma   90.00
#
_symmetry.space_group_name_H-M   'P 1'
#
loop_
_entity.id
_entity.type
_entity.pdbx_description
1 polymer ?
#
loop_
_entity_poly.entity_id
_entity_poly.type
_entity_poly.pdbx_seq_one_letter_code
_entity_poly.pdbx_strand_id
1 'polypeptide(L)'
;MRVTAMFSVTLSGKNLPPGIIWKGETTTTFERVGGCLVIQQPKPWVDQDLLLRWLEHTFPTLYDGPGQFLVWDLMRAHIGKRVKAACVKKEVRMYVVPGGLTSYLQADDVGIYKSFKDRMSGLITAGKESDAVTYMRGGNPDPRQSRWLLTGSPLPGRGSQKKLS
;
A
#
# COMPACT_ATOMS: atom_id res chain seq x y z
N MET A 1 -11.35 -9.93 -0.51
CA MET A 1 -10.52 -9.07 -1.39
C MET A 1 -9.18 -8.82 -0.71
N ARG A 2 -8.04 -8.87 -1.44
CA ARG A 2 -6.70 -8.59 -0.87
C ARG A 2 -6.17 -7.28 -1.46
N VAL A 3 -5.76 -6.38 -0.59
CA VAL A 3 -5.05 -5.13 -0.91
C VAL A 3 -3.76 -5.16 -0.10
N THR A 4 -2.65 -4.77 -0.72
CA THR A 4 -1.38 -4.61 0.02
C THR A 4 -1.10 -3.13 0.17
N ALA A 5 -0.75 -2.71 1.38
CA ALA A 5 -0.28 -1.36 1.67
C ALA A 5 1.22 -1.44 1.99
N MET A 6 1.99 -0.56 1.35
CA MET A 6 3.42 -0.38 1.55
C MET A 6 3.64 0.98 2.20
N PHE A 7 4.14 0.98 3.43
CA PHE A 7 4.45 2.18 4.19
C PHE A 7 5.94 2.47 4.14
N SER A 8 6.28 3.73 4.40
CA SER A 8 7.66 4.18 4.53
C SER A 8 7.67 5.48 5.32
N VAL A 9 8.72 5.64 6.11
CA VAL A 9 8.91 6.80 6.99
C VAL A 9 10.33 7.33 6.81
N THR A 10 10.49 8.66 6.82
CA THR A 10 11.80 9.29 6.79
C THR A 10 12.46 9.24 8.17
N LEU A 11 13.77 9.51 8.23
CA LEU A 11 14.50 9.65 9.49
C LEU A 11 13.90 10.75 10.39
N SER A 12 13.33 11.80 9.82
CA SER A 12 12.64 12.87 10.55
C SER A 12 11.25 12.48 11.08
N GLY A 13 10.81 11.23 10.90
CA GLY A 13 9.51 10.74 11.32
C GLY A 13 8.35 11.14 10.39
N LYS A 14 8.65 11.66 9.19
CA LYS A 14 7.60 11.99 8.21
C LYS A 14 7.16 10.72 7.48
N ASN A 15 5.89 10.39 7.60
CA ASN A 15 5.28 9.34 6.79
C ASN A 15 5.23 9.77 5.32
N LEU A 16 5.66 8.88 4.43
CA LEU A 16 5.53 9.09 3.00
C LEU A 16 4.14 8.65 2.53
N PRO A 17 3.67 9.16 1.38
CA PRO A 17 2.45 8.66 0.73
C PRO A 17 2.48 7.12 0.66
N PRO A 18 1.53 6.42 1.29
CA PRO A 18 1.54 4.97 1.30
C PRO A 18 1.26 4.44 -0.11
N GLY A 19 1.99 3.39 -0.49
CA GLY A 19 1.76 2.65 -1.71
C GLY A 19 0.60 1.67 -1.53
N ILE A 20 -0.45 1.76 -2.34
CA ILE A 20 -1.60 0.86 -2.31
C ILE A 20 -1.60 0.01 -3.57
N ILE A 21 -1.43 -1.29 -3.40
CA ILE A 21 -1.36 -2.28 -4.47
C ILE A 21 -2.67 -3.04 -4.56
N TRP A 22 -3.37 -2.85 -5.67
CA TRP A 22 -4.62 -3.53 -5.98
C TRP A 22 -4.43 -4.70 -6.92
N LYS A 23 -5.33 -5.67 -6.80
CA LYS A 23 -5.46 -6.71 -7.82
C LYS A 23 -6.11 -6.09 -9.06
N GLY A 24 -5.45 -6.21 -10.21
CA GLY A 24 -5.95 -5.69 -11.48
C GLY A 24 -4.98 -5.96 -12.63
N GLU A 25 -5.22 -5.29 -13.75
CA GLU A 25 -4.25 -5.21 -14.84
C GLU A 25 -2.99 -4.47 -14.38
N THR A 26 -1.82 -4.84 -14.88
CA THR A 26 -0.57 -4.18 -14.48
C THR A 26 -0.55 -2.74 -14.96
N THR A 27 -0.51 -1.78 -14.04
CA THR A 27 -0.22 -0.38 -14.37
C THR A 27 1.25 -0.07 -14.14
N THR A 28 1.82 0.81 -14.96
CA THR A 28 3.24 1.21 -14.88
C THR A 28 3.46 2.46 -14.04
N THR A 29 2.45 3.32 -13.94
CA THR A 29 2.47 4.60 -13.21
C THR A 29 1.64 4.54 -11.92
N PHE A 30 1.99 5.39 -10.96
CA PHE A 30 1.23 5.57 -9.73
C PHE A 30 0.13 6.63 -9.93
N GLU A 31 -1.11 6.26 -9.63
CA GLU A 31 -2.23 7.20 -9.51
C GLU A 31 -2.22 7.81 -8.10
N ARG A 32 -2.50 9.12 -7.97
CA ARG A 32 -2.65 9.76 -6.65
C ARG A 32 -4.12 9.77 -6.24
N VAL A 33 -4.46 9.07 -5.16
CA VAL A 33 -5.82 9.01 -4.62
C VAL A 33 -5.76 9.22 -3.11
N GLY A 34 -6.43 10.26 -2.59
CA GLY A 34 -6.52 10.48 -1.14
C GLY A 34 -5.16 10.56 -0.42
N GLY A 35 -4.13 11.12 -1.08
CA GLY A 35 -2.77 11.19 -0.54
C GLY A 35 -1.96 9.88 -0.64
N CYS A 36 -2.53 8.82 -1.21
CA CYS A 36 -1.86 7.55 -1.45
C CYS A 36 -1.33 7.44 -2.89
N LEU A 37 -0.32 6.60 -3.10
CA LEU A 37 0.16 6.19 -4.42
C LEU A 37 -0.46 4.84 -4.77
N VAL A 38 -1.35 4.80 -5.76
CA VAL A 38 -2.14 3.63 -6.11
C VAL A 38 -1.58 2.99 -7.38
N ILE A 39 -1.45 1.66 -7.36
CA ILE A 39 -1.00 0.87 -8.51
C ILE A 39 -1.74 -0.46 -8.58
N GLN A 40 -1.87 -1.03 -9.78
CA GLN A 40 -2.54 -2.30 -10.01
C GLN A 40 -1.56 -3.35 -10.54
N GLN A 41 -1.74 -4.60 -10.12
CA GLN A 41 -1.02 -5.75 -10.65
C GLN A 41 -1.82 -7.06 -10.43
N PRO A 42 -1.62 -8.10 -11.26
CA PRO A 42 -2.39 -9.35 -11.15
C PRO A 42 -2.25 -10.05 -9.80
N LYS A 43 -1.06 -9.92 -9.19
CA LYS A 43 -0.70 -10.47 -7.89
C LYS A 43 -0.37 -9.31 -6.95
N PRO A 44 -1.28 -8.86 -6.07
CA PRO A 44 -1.14 -7.59 -5.36
C PRO A 44 -0.14 -7.67 -4.20
N TRP A 45 1.14 -7.83 -4.48
CA TRP A 45 2.24 -7.85 -3.50
C TRP A 45 3.43 -7.07 -4.04
N VAL A 46 4.32 -6.58 -3.16
CA VAL A 46 5.51 -5.87 -3.63
C VAL A 46 6.48 -6.85 -4.29
N ASP A 47 6.82 -6.62 -5.55
CA ASP A 47 7.89 -7.31 -6.27
C ASP A 47 9.03 -6.34 -6.60
N GLN A 48 10.11 -6.85 -7.21
CA GLN A 48 11.28 -6.02 -7.53
C GLN A 48 10.92 -4.91 -8.54
N ASP A 49 10.05 -5.18 -9.50
CA ASP A 49 9.68 -4.19 -10.53
C ASP A 49 8.84 -3.06 -9.95
N LEU A 50 7.90 -3.37 -9.06
CA LEU A 50 7.16 -2.36 -8.32
C LEU A 50 8.08 -1.53 -7.43
N LEU A 51 8.96 -2.20 -6.67
CA LEU A 51 9.84 -1.53 -5.72
C LEU A 51 10.81 -0.57 -6.43
N LEU A 52 11.38 -0.98 -7.55
CA LEU A 52 12.25 -0.12 -8.37
C LEU A 52 11.51 1.13 -8.87
N ARG A 53 10.28 0.97 -9.37
CA ARG A 53 9.45 2.10 -9.78
C ARG A 53 9.13 3.04 -8.61
N TRP A 54 8.87 2.48 -7.43
CA TRP A 54 8.63 3.29 -6.24
C TRP A 54 9.88 4.07 -5.80
N LEU A 55 11.07 3.44 -5.87
CA LEU A 55 12.34 4.12 -5.59
C LEU A 55 12.58 5.28 -6.57
N GLU A 56 12.37 5.05 -7.86
CA GLU A 56 12.49 6.09 -8.90
C GLU A 56 11.50 7.24 -8.70
N HIS A 57 10.27 6.92 -8.30
CA HIS A 57 9.24 7.92 -8.04
C HIS A 57 9.49 8.73 -6.76
N THR A 58 9.91 8.06 -5.68
CA THR A 58 9.87 8.64 -4.33
C THR A 58 11.19 9.27 -3.92
N PHE A 59 12.33 8.63 -4.18
CA PHE A 59 13.63 9.12 -3.68
C PHE A 59 13.97 10.55 -4.14
N PRO A 60 13.81 10.91 -5.43
CA PRO A 60 14.09 12.27 -5.89
C PRO A 60 13.25 13.34 -5.18
N THR A 61 12.08 12.98 -4.64
CA THR A 61 11.20 13.91 -3.91
C THR A 61 11.61 14.14 -2.46
N LEU A 62 12.51 13.30 -1.92
CA LEU A 62 12.95 13.36 -0.53
C LEU A 62 14.25 14.13 -0.38
N TYR A 63 15.22 13.80 -1.22
CA TYR A 63 16.57 14.34 -1.17
C TYR A 63 17.33 13.91 -2.43
N ASP A 64 18.12 14.81 -3.01
CA ASP A 64 18.89 14.54 -4.25
C ASP A 64 20.41 14.69 -4.03
N GLY A 65 20.86 14.53 -2.77
CA GLY A 65 22.27 14.60 -2.39
C GLY A 65 22.84 13.27 -1.91
N PRO A 66 24.15 13.21 -1.63
CA PRO A 66 24.82 12.00 -1.15
C PRO A 66 24.42 11.63 0.28
N GLY A 67 24.63 10.37 0.65
CA GLY A 67 24.37 9.88 2.02
C GLY A 67 22.94 9.41 2.24
N GLN A 68 22.28 8.88 1.20
CA GLN A 68 20.96 8.29 1.32
C GLN A 68 21.03 6.89 1.94
N PHE A 69 20.06 6.59 2.80
CA PHE A 69 19.96 5.31 3.48
C PHE A 69 18.57 4.74 3.34
N LEU A 70 18.49 3.42 3.20
CA LEU A 70 17.25 2.68 3.19
C LEU A 70 17.35 1.51 4.16
N VAL A 71 16.38 1.42 5.07
CA VAL A 71 16.31 0.37 6.09
C VAL A 71 15.02 -0.42 5.87
N TRP A 72 15.13 -1.73 5.72
CA TRP A 72 13.98 -2.62 5.50
C TRP A 72 14.27 -4.05 5.96
N ASP A 73 13.28 -4.93 5.92
CA ASP A 73 13.40 -6.33 6.30
C ASP A 73 14.06 -7.22 5.22
N LEU A 74 14.12 -8.52 5.50
CA LEU A 74 14.62 -9.57 4.60
C LEU A 74 13.62 -9.98 3.50
N MET A 75 12.57 -9.20 3.22
CA MET A 75 11.63 -9.54 2.16
C MET A 75 12.38 -9.71 0.82
N ARG A 76 12.04 -10.78 0.08
CA ARG A 76 12.75 -11.15 -1.17
C ARG A 76 12.81 -10.03 -2.21
N ALA A 77 11.80 -9.16 -2.26
CA ALA A 77 11.81 -7.99 -3.13
C ALA A 77 12.90 -7.00 -2.73
N HIS A 78 13.02 -6.67 -1.45
CA HIS A 78 14.01 -5.74 -0.88
C HIS A 78 15.45 -6.21 -1.12
N ILE A 79 15.74 -7.49 -0.90
CA ILE A 79 17.10 -8.05 -1.01
C ILE A 79 17.47 -8.56 -2.41
N GLY A 80 16.61 -8.33 -3.41
CA GLY A 80 16.79 -8.78 -4.78
C GLY A 80 18.02 -8.16 -5.46
N LYS A 81 18.67 -8.91 -6.36
CA LYS A 81 19.89 -8.45 -7.07
C LYS A 81 19.68 -7.14 -7.83
N ARG A 82 18.51 -6.97 -8.47
CA ARG A 82 18.20 -5.77 -9.27
C ARG A 82 18.03 -4.55 -8.37
N VAL A 83 17.38 -4.72 -7.23
CA VAL A 83 17.16 -3.66 -6.24
C VAL A 83 18.48 -3.22 -5.61
N LYS A 84 19.34 -4.17 -5.24
CA LYS A 84 20.70 -3.88 -4.77
C LYS A 84 21.51 -3.10 -5.80
N ALA A 85 21.51 -3.53 -7.05
CA ALA A 85 22.23 -2.84 -8.13
C ALA A 85 21.70 -1.41 -8.36
N ALA A 86 20.38 -1.21 -8.30
CA ALA A 86 19.78 0.11 -8.43
C ALA A 86 20.15 1.04 -7.26
N CYS A 87 20.20 0.52 -6.03
CA CYS A 87 20.62 1.30 -4.86
C CYS A 87 22.09 1.70 -4.95
N VAL A 88 22.98 0.79 -5.38
CA VAL A 88 24.40 1.10 -5.62
C VAL A 88 24.55 2.20 -6.68
N LYS A 89 23.84 2.10 -7.80
CA LYS A 89 23.88 3.10 -8.88
C LYS A 89 23.41 4.48 -8.41
N LYS A 90 22.48 4.53 -7.45
CA LYS A 90 21.94 5.76 -6.86
C LYS A 90 22.67 6.21 -5.59
N GLU A 91 23.77 5.55 -5.21
CA GLU A 91 24.51 5.80 -3.97
C GLU A 91 23.65 5.72 -2.70
N VAL A 92 22.59 4.90 -2.75
CA VAL A 92 21.72 4.60 -1.60
C VAL A 92 22.30 3.41 -0.84
N ARG A 93 22.70 3.64 0.40
CA ARG A 93 23.16 2.58 1.31
C ARG A 93 21.96 1.81 1.86
N MET A 94 22.02 0.49 1.77
CA MET A 94 20.98 -0.40 2.26
C MET A 94 21.38 -1.04 3.59
N TYR A 95 20.46 -1.02 4.56
CA TYR A 95 20.52 -1.80 5.79
C TYR A 95 19.35 -2.77 5.84
N VAL A 96 19.62 -4.01 6.21
CA VAL A 96 18.63 -5.07 6.27
C VAL A 96 18.45 -5.51 7.70
N VAL A 97 17.23 -5.40 8.22
CA VAL A 97 16.86 -5.88 9.55
C VAL A 97 16.85 -7.42 9.52
N PRO A 98 17.61 -8.09 10.39
CA PRO A 98 17.62 -9.55 10.47
C PRO A 98 16.24 -10.13 10.80
N GLY A 99 16.03 -11.38 10.39
CA GLY A 99 14.79 -12.11 10.66
C GLY A 99 14.52 -12.21 12.15
N GLY A 100 13.27 -12.02 12.56
CA GLY A 100 12.86 -12.03 13.96
C GLY A 100 13.09 -10.70 14.70
N LEU A 101 13.72 -9.70 14.08
CA LEU A 101 13.98 -8.41 14.72
C LEU A 101 13.11 -7.25 14.18
N THR A 102 12.25 -7.47 13.18
CA THR A 102 11.45 -6.38 12.58
C THR A 102 10.51 -5.73 13.60
N SER A 103 9.89 -6.52 14.48
CA SER A 103 9.03 -6.02 15.56
C SER A 103 9.73 -5.12 16.57
N TYR A 104 11.06 -5.09 16.58
CA TYR A 104 11.87 -4.29 17.52
C TYR A 104 12.61 -3.15 16.81
N LEU A 105 13.08 -3.38 15.59
CA LEU A 105 13.99 -2.49 14.88
C LEU A 105 13.36 -1.77 13.68
N GLN A 106 12.27 -2.30 13.13
CA GLN A 106 11.62 -1.70 11.98
C GLN A 106 10.58 -0.66 12.43
N ALA A 107 10.83 0.60 12.07
CA ALA A 107 9.98 1.73 12.47
C ALA A 107 8.51 1.52 12.10
N ASP A 108 8.23 0.93 10.94
CA ASP A 108 6.86 0.65 10.51
C ASP A 108 6.14 -0.35 11.44
N ASP A 109 6.81 -1.43 11.85
CA ASP A 109 6.26 -2.44 12.75
C ASP A 109 6.03 -1.89 14.16
N VAL A 110 6.96 -1.07 14.65
CA VAL A 110 6.88 -0.49 16.00
C VAL A 110 5.84 0.64 16.07
N GLY A 111 5.81 1.53 15.07
CA GLY A 111 5.06 2.79 15.16
C GLY A 111 3.81 2.90 14.30
N ILE A 112 3.78 2.28 13.11
CA ILE A 112 2.77 2.57 12.07
C ILE A 112 1.74 1.46 11.96
N TYR A 113 2.17 0.20 11.89
CA TYR A 113 1.27 -0.89 11.55
C TYR A 113 0.20 -1.14 12.60
N LYS A 114 0.49 -0.96 13.89
CA LYS A 114 -0.52 -1.14 14.94
C LYS A 114 -1.66 -0.15 14.79
N SER A 115 -1.36 1.15 14.79
CA SER A 115 -2.36 2.22 14.68
C SER A 115 -3.14 2.14 13.36
N PHE A 116 -2.47 1.79 12.26
CA PHE A 116 -3.12 1.54 10.97
C PHE A 116 -4.09 0.35 11.02
N LYS A 117 -3.64 -0.80 11.54
CA LYS A 117 -4.48 -2.01 11.63
C LYS A 117 -5.69 -1.79 12.53
N ASP A 118 -5.52 -1.11 13.66
CA ASP A 118 -6.62 -0.81 14.58
C ASP A 118 -7.70 0.04 13.90
N ARG A 119 -7.30 1.11 13.20
CA ARG A 119 -8.23 1.96 12.44
C ARG A 119 -8.91 1.23 11.29
N MET A 120 -8.16 0.46 10.51
CA MET A 120 -8.72 -0.32 9.39
C MET A 120 -9.67 -1.40 9.87
N SER A 121 -9.39 -2.03 11.01
CA SER A 121 -10.26 -3.04 11.60
C SER A 121 -11.61 -2.44 11.96
N GLY A 122 -11.63 -1.25 12.56
CA GLY A 122 -12.88 -0.51 12.81
C GLY A 122 -13.67 -0.22 11.54
N LEU A 123 -13.02 0.31 10.50
CA LEU A 123 -13.68 0.61 9.21
C LEU A 123 -14.20 -0.65 8.51
N ILE A 124 -13.44 -1.74 8.54
CA ILE A 124 -13.83 -3.02 7.94
C ILE A 124 -15.02 -3.61 8.70
N THR A 125 -15.02 -3.57 10.03
CA THR A 125 -16.14 -4.05 10.85
C THR A 125 -17.39 -3.22 10.58
N ALA A 126 -17.31 -1.89 10.62
CA ALA A 126 -18.42 -1.01 10.29
C ALA A 126 -18.95 -1.23 8.86
N GLY A 127 -18.05 -1.44 7.90
CA GLY A 127 -18.43 -1.79 6.53
C GLY A 127 -19.19 -3.12 6.46
N LYS A 128 -18.72 -4.16 7.15
CA LYS A 128 -19.40 -5.47 7.20
C LYS A 128 -20.77 -5.42 7.86
N GLU A 129 -20.94 -4.56 8.86
CA GLU A 129 -22.20 -4.37 9.59
C GLU A 129 -23.18 -3.46 8.84
N SER A 130 -22.72 -2.75 7.81
CA SER A 130 -23.57 -1.88 7.00
C SER A 130 -24.36 -2.66 5.93
N ASP A 131 -25.59 -2.21 5.65
CA ASP A 131 -26.41 -2.69 4.53
C ASP A 131 -25.84 -2.31 3.13
N ALA A 132 -24.69 -1.64 3.12
CA ALA A 132 -24.03 -1.11 1.94
C ALA A 132 -23.21 -2.17 1.19
N VAL A 133 -22.89 -3.30 1.82
CA VAL A 133 -22.10 -4.37 1.22
C VAL A 133 -22.99 -5.33 0.43
N THR A 134 -22.85 -5.32 -0.90
CA THR A 134 -23.45 -6.38 -1.72
C THR A 134 -22.54 -7.59 -1.77
N TYR A 135 -23.12 -8.76 -1.52
CA TYR A 135 -22.43 -10.03 -1.60
C TYR A 135 -22.65 -10.69 -2.97
N MET A 136 -21.59 -11.27 -3.53
CA MET A 136 -21.71 -12.17 -4.67
C MET A 136 -22.42 -13.46 -4.25
N ARG A 137 -22.91 -14.24 -5.24
CA ARG A 137 -23.64 -15.50 -5.03
C ARG A 137 -22.91 -16.53 -4.14
N GLY A 138 -21.59 -16.42 -4.01
CA GLY A 138 -20.75 -17.25 -3.12
C GLY A 138 -20.48 -16.66 -1.72
N GLY A 139 -21.21 -15.63 -1.28
CA GLY A 139 -21.07 -15.03 0.06
C GLY A 139 -19.86 -14.12 0.25
N ASN A 140 -19.12 -13.79 -0.82
CA ASN A 140 -17.98 -12.88 -0.75
C ASN A 140 -18.39 -11.45 -1.18
N PRO A 141 -17.94 -10.38 -0.51
CA PRO A 141 -18.26 -9.00 -0.89
C PRO A 141 -17.86 -8.68 -2.34
N ASP A 142 -18.70 -7.93 -3.08
CA ASP A 142 -18.40 -7.53 -4.47
C ASP A 142 -17.15 -6.60 -4.50
N PRO A 143 -16.06 -7.02 -5.16
CA PRO A 143 -14.81 -6.25 -5.19
C PRO A 143 -14.93 -4.88 -5.85
N ARG A 144 -15.96 -4.63 -6.68
CA ARG A 144 -16.23 -3.32 -7.30
C ARG A 144 -16.66 -2.25 -6.29
N GLN A 145 -17.14 -2.66 -5.12
CA GLN A 145 -17.56 -1.77 -4.05
C GLN A 145 -16.44 -1.44 -3.07
N SER A 146 -15.16 -1.66 -3.37
CA SER A 146 -14.07 -1.36 -2.42
C SER A 146 -13.45 0.02 -2.60
N ARG A 147 -13.86 0.75 -3.66
CA ARG A 147 -13.28 2.04 -4.04
C ARG A 147 -13.60 3.17 -3.04
N TRP A 148 -14.76 3.14 -2.37
CA TRP A 148 -15.15 4.13 -1.36
C TRP A 148 -14.28 4.13 -0.10
N LEU A 149 -13.62 2.99 0.22
CA LEU A 149 -12.68 2.90 1.34
C LEU A 149 -11.50 3.87 1.20
N LEU A 150 -11.21 4.34 -0.02
CA LEU A 150 -10.16 5.33 -0.31
C LEU A 150 -10.67 6.77 -0.40
N THR A 151 -11.97 6.97 -0.70
CA THR A 151 -12.52 8.32 -0.95
C THR A 151 -13.31 8.87 0.23
N GLY A 152 -13.63 8.04 1.23
CA GLY A 152 -14.46 8.44 2.37
C GLY A 152 -15.88 8.86 1.98
N SER A 153 -16.28 8.65 0.73
CA SER A 153 -17.58 9.06 0.21
C SER A 153 -18.63 7.99 0.49
N PRO A 154 -19.86 8.36 0.88
CA PRO A 154 -20.96 7.40 0.98
C PRO A 154 -21.21 6.73 -0.38
N LEU A 155 -21.55 5.43 -0.37
CA LEU A 155 -22.00 4.76 -1.59
C LEU A 155 -23.24 5.47 -2.15
N PRO A 156 -23.38 5.61 -3.48
CA PRO A 156 -24.65 6.01 -4.05
C PRO A 156 -25.69 4.96 -3.66
N GLY A 157 -26.66 5.38 -2.83
CA GLY A 157 -27.76 4.53 -2.39
C GLY A 157 -28.50 3.94 -3.59
N ARG A 158 -29.10 2.75 -3.42
CA ARG A 158 -29.95 2.13 -4.45
C ARG A 158 -30.90 3.18 -5.01
N GLY A 159 -30.68 3.56 -6.27
CA GLY A 159 -31.68 4.27 -7.05
C GLY A 159 -32.96 3.44 -6.98
N SER A 160 -34.01 4.05 -6.45
CA SER A 160 -35.34 3.48 -6.40
C SER A 160 -35.67 2.96 -7.79
N GLN A 161 -35.73 1.63 -7.94
CA GLN A 161 -36.32 1.04 -9.14
C GLN A 161 -37.78 1.48 -9.13
N LYS A 162 -38.12 2.45 -9.98
CA LYS A 162 -39.49 2.75 -10.35
C LYS A 162 -40.14 1.43 -10.74
N LYS A 163 -41.14 1.01 -9.97
CA LYS A 163 -42.14 0.05 -10.43
C LYS A 163 -42.75 0.64 -11.70
N LEU A 164 -42.42 0.04 -12.84
CA LEU A 164 -43.26 0.17 -14.03
C LEU A 164 -44.52 -0.64 -13.72
N SER A 165 -45.63 0.09 -13.61
CA SER A 165 -47.00 -0.39 -13.59
C SER A 165 -47.35 -1.07 -14.91
#